data_AF-A0A8C5DF44-F1
#
_entry.id   AF-A0A8C5DF44-F1
#
_cell.length_a   1.000
_cell.length_b   1.000
_cell.length_c   1.000
_cell.angle_alpha   90.00
_cell.angle_beta   90.00
_cell.angle_gamma   90.00
#
_symmetry.space_group_name_H-M   'P 1'
#
loop_
_entity.id
_entity.type
_entity.pdbx_description
1 polymer ?
#
loop_
_entity_poly.entity_id
_entity_poly.type
_entity_poly.pdbx_seq_one_letter_code
_entity_poly.pdbx_strand_id
1 'polypeptide(L)'
;MPLSLITVRSQVHRGVRGDVAERCLSREPSMMFDLLHITSANAPAPGTQVSNQLSWCVCNNCRDMPTDVECKCCGQQPEACISILPHMAAYILQEGHLRLASRIWNDVRGLDDLPNRRESSKQLRHAAYRQYVMWQYGALGRGNRVVIPSCVVWRIRDCFPDLLGHYTGYIPGRVQ
;
A
#
# COMPACT_ATOMS: atom_id res chain seq x y z
N MET A 1 -24.91 -26.96 38.78
CA MET A 1 -24.67 -25.59 38.30
C MET A 1 -23.54 -25.60 37.26
N PRO A 2 -23.81 -25.80 35.95
CA PRO A 2 -22.79 -25.89 34.92
C PRO A 2 -22.72 -24.56 34.14
N LEU A 3 -21.81 -23.66 34.51
CA LEU A 3 -21.59 -22.38 33.81
C LEU A 3 -20.13 -22.14 33.38
N SER A 4 -19.29 -23.18 33.34
CA SER A 4 -17.83 -23.01 33.19
C SER A 4 -17.22 -23.54 31.88
N LEU A 5 -17.94 -24.33 31.06
CA LEU A 5 -17.37 -24.91 29.82
C LEU A 5 -17.65 -24.09 28.55
N ILE A 6 -18.79 -23.38 28.49
CA ILE A 6 -19.17 -22.58 27.31
C ILE A 6 -18.30 -21.32 27.20
N THR A 7 -18.02 -20.66 28.33
CA THR A 7 -17.17 -19.46 28.38
C THR A 7 -15.73 -19.78 28.00
N VAL A 8 -15.19 -20.92 28.42
CA VAL A 8 -13.82 -21.35 28.07
C VAL A 8 -13.71 -21.73 26.59
N ARG A 9 -14.70 -22.44 26.02
CA ARG A 9 -14.74 -22.72 24.56
C ARG A 9 -14.85 -21.45 23.72
N SER A 10 -15.62 -20.46 24.17
CA SER A 10 -15.76 -19.15 23.53
C SER A 10 -14.45 -18.34 23.57
N GLN A 11 -13.76 -18.35 24.71
CA GLN A 11 -12.46 -17.71 24.92
C GLN A 11 -11.35 -18.37 24.08
N VAL A 12 -11.30 -19.71 24.05
CA VAL A 12 -10.36 -20.49 23.21
C VAL A 12 -10.66 -20.26 21.72
N HIS A 13 -11.92 -20.22 21.30
CA HIS A 13 -12.28 -19.90 19.91
C HIS A 13 -11.98 -18.44 19.50
N ARG A 14 -11.91 -17.49 20.45
CA ARG A 14 -11.42 -16.13 20.17
C ARG A 14 -9.90 -16.09 20.08
N GLY A 15 -9.19 -16.80 20.96
CA GLY A 15 -7.72 -16.93 20.92
C GLY A 15 -7.23 -17.56 19.62
N VAL A 16 -7.81 -18.70 19.22
CA VAL A 16 -7.46 -19.38 17.96
C VAL A 16 -7.77 -18.54 16.71
N ARG A 17 -8.82 -17.70 16.76
CA ARG A 17 -9.13 -16.76 15.65
C ARG A 17 -8.12 -15.61 15.57
N GLY A 18 -7.66 -15.09 16.70
CA GLY A 18 -6.57 -14.11 16.76
C GLY A 18 -5.27 -14.69 16.20
N ASP A 19 -4.90 -15.89 16.65
CA ASP A 19 -3.68 -16.58 16.23
C ASP A 19 -3.68 -16.93 14.73
N VAL A 20 -4.82 -17.32 14.17
CA VAL A 20 -4.96 -17.62 12.74
C VAL A 20 -4.91 -16.32 11.92
N ALA A 21 -5.61 -15.27 12.34
CA ALA A 21 -5.54 -13.97 11.67
C ALA A 21 -4.11 -13.42 11.68
N GLU A 22 -3.41 -13.47 12.81
CA GLU A 22 -2.02 -13.05 12.95
C GLU A 22 -1.07 -13.88 12.08
N ARG A 23 -1.24 -15.21 12.02
CA ARG A 23 -0.46 -16.09 11.13
C ARG A 23 -0.76 -15.84 9.65
N CYS A 24 -2.02 -15.59 9.31
CA CYS A 24 -2.45 -15.24 7.96
C CYS A 24 -1.88 -13.89 7.53
N LEU A 25 -1.92 -12.88 8.41
CA LEU A 25 -1.28 -11.57 8.22
C LEU A 25 0.24 -11.66 8.08
N SER A 26 0.87 -12.55 8.85
CA SER A 26 2.32 -12.77 8.80
C SER A 26 2.75 -13.46 7.50
N ARG A 27 1.90 -14.34 6.94
CA ARG A 27 2.16 -15.06 5.69
C ARG A 27 1.82 -14.25 4.46
N GLU A 28 0.73 -13.50 4.53
CA GLU A 28 0.20 -12.70 3.44
C GLU A 28 -0.22 -11.33 3.99
N PRO A 29 0.76 -10.42 4.16
CA PRO A 29 0.53 -9.09 4.73
C PRO A 29 -0.38 -8.20 3.88
N SER A 30 -0.73 -8.60 2.66
CA SER A 30 -1.77 -7.95 1.86
C SER A 30 -3.16 -8.03 2.51
N MET A 31 -3.46 -9.11 3.25
CA MET A 31 -4.75 -9.29 3.92
C MET A 31 -4.97 -8.35 5.11
N MET A 32 -3.93 -7.62 5.56
CA MET A 32 -4.13 -6.62 6.63
C MET A 32 -5.06 -5.51 6.20
N PHE A 33 -5.10 -5.17 4.92
CA PHE A 33 -5.94 -4.07 4.44
C PHE A 33 -7.40 -4.47 4.46
N ASP A 34 -7.72 -5.71 4.07
CA ASP A 34 -9.07 -6.25 4.18
C ASP A 34 -9.53 -6.24 5.64
N LEU A 35 -8.67 -6.66 6.58
CA LEU A 35 -8.97 -6.63 8.01
C LEU A 35 -9.12 -5.21 8.57
N LEU A 36 -8.27 -4.26 8.17
CA LEU A 36 -8.38 -2.85 8.56
C LEU A 36 -9.68 -2.23 8.02
N HIS A 37 -10.08 -2.59 6.80
CA HIS A 37 -11.31 -2.09 6.19
C HIS A 37 -12.56 -2.67 6.88
N ILE A 38 -12.55 -3.97 7.20
CA ILE A 38 -13.65 -4.65 7.92
C ILE A 38 -13.80 -4.09 9.34
N THR A 39 -12.69 -3.80 10.03
CA THR A 39 -12.74 -3.25 11.39
C THR A 39 -13.10 -1.75 11.42
N SER A 40 -12.80 -1.00 10.35
CA SER A 40 -13.19 0.40 10.18
C SER A 40 -14.69 0.60 9.86
N ALA A 41 -15.44 -0.45 9.51
CA ALA A 41 -16.87 -0.36 9.16
C ALA A 41 -17.77 0.09 10.32
N ASN A 42 -17.25 0.23 11.54
CA ASN A 42 -17.98 0.67 12.75
C ASN A 42 -17.52 2.04 13.30
N ALA A 43 -16.76 2.85 12.55
CA ALA A 43 -16.29 4.14 13.04
C ALA A 43 -17.35 5.25 12.91
N PRO A 44 -17.59 6.09 13.95
CA PRO A 44 -18.44 7.26 13.83
C PRO A 44 -17.79 8.34 12.95
N ALA A 45 -18.61 9.17 12.32
CA ALA A 45 -18.20 10.20 11.36
C ALA A 45 -17.16 11.18 11.96
N PRO A 46 -16.10 11.55 11.22
CA PRO A 46 -15.10 12.49 11.72
C PRO A 46 -15.65 13.93 11.71
N GLY A 47 -15.61 14.55 12.89
CA GLY A 47 -15.92 15.95 13.13
C GLY A 47 -14.71 16.88 12.97
N THR A 48 -15.04 18.10 12.54
CA THR A 48 -14.29 19.36 12.57
C THR A 48 -13.04 19.47 11.67
N GLN A 49 -13.21 20.21 10.57
CA GLN A 49 -12.26 20.42 9.50
C GLN A 49 -11.17 21.45 9.86
N VAL A 50 -9.93 21.13 9.48
CA VAL A 50 -8.78 22.05 9.55
C VAL A 50 -8.49 22.56 8.13
N SER A 51 -8.33 23.88 8.00
CA SER A 51 -8.45 24.66 6.75
C SER A 51 -7.29 24.56 5.75
N ASN A 52 -6.79 23.35 5.46
CA ASN A 52 -5.88 23.11 4.32
C ASN A 52 -6.10 21.71 3.70
N GLN A 53 -7.30 21.17 3.87
CA GLN A 53 -7.63 19.79 3.53
C GLN A 53 -8.18 19.73 2.11
N LEU A 54 -7.52 18.94 1.25
CA LEU A 54 -8.02 18.62 -0.08
C LEU A 54 -9.40 17.99 0.06
N SER A 55 -10.40 18.49 -0.70
CA SER A 55 -11.80 18.08 -0.55
C SER A 55 -12.05 16.57 -0.76
N TRP A 56 -11.18 15.92 -1.52
CA TRP A 56 -11.20 14.49 -1.81
C TRP A 56 -10.33 13.63 -0.87
N CYS A 57 -9.69 14.25 0.13
CA CYS A 57 -8.79 13.57 1.07
C CYS A 57 -9.43 13.31 2.44
N VAL A 58 -9.41 12.05 2.85
CA VAL A 58 -9.86 11.60 4.19
C VAL A 58 -8.67 11.34 5.13
N CYS A 59 -7.52 10.90 4.59
CA CYS A 59 -6.38 10.45 5.39
C CYS A 59 -5.42 11.56 5.83
N ASN A 60 -5.67 12.83 5.47
CA ASN A 60 -4.85 14.01 5.76
C ASN A 60 -3.38 13.96 5.29
N ASN A 61 -3.00 12.97 4.49
CA ASN A 61 -1.63 12.78 3.99
C ASN A 61 -1.51 12.90 2.46
N CYS A 62 -2.61 13.17 1.76
CA CYS A 62 -2.56 13.41 0.31
C CYS A 62 -2.04 14.82 0.01
N ARG A 63 -1.40 14.99 -1.15
CA ARG A 63 -1.08 16.31 -1.72
C ARG A 63 -1.68 16.41 -3.13
N ASP A 64 -1.71 17.62 -3.69
CA ASP A 64 -2.22 17.86 -5.03
C ASP A 64 -1.53 16.96 -6.07
N MET A 65 -2.32 16.54 -7.05
CA MET A 65 -1.87 15.73 -8.18
C MET A 65 -2.18 16.46 -9.49
N PRO A 66 -1.35 16.31 -10.54
CA PRO A 66 -1.52 17.08 -11.78
C PRO A 66 -2.78 16.72 -12.58
N THR A 67 -3.36 15.54 -12.35
CA THR A 67 -4.52 15.04 -13.10
C THR A 67 -5.63 14.58 -12.16
N ASP A 68 -6.88 14.78 -12.56
CA ASP A 68 -8.06 14.39 -11.76
C ASP A 68 -8.09 12.90 -11.46
N VAL A 69 -7.64 12.07 -12.42
CA VAL A 69 -7.57 10.61 -12.24
C VAL A 69 -6.59 10.21 -11.13
N GLU A 70 -5.55 11.03 -10.89
CA GLU A 70 -4.56 10.82 -9.83
C GLU A 70 -4.98 11.44 -8.47
N CYS A 71 -6.02 12.28 -8.43
CA CYS A 71 -6.61 12.85 -7.21
C CYS A 71 -7.40 11.79 -6.41
N LYS A 72 -6.70 10.74 -5.97
CA LYS A 72 -7.25 9.58 -5.26
C LYS A 72 -6.66 9.47 -3.86
N CYS A 73 -7.53 9.38 -2.84
CA CYS A 73 -7.13 9.09 -1.46
C CYS A 73 -7.05 7.57 -1.20
N CYS A 74 -6.30 7.15 -0.17
CA CYS A 74 -6.30 5.76 0.28
C CYS A 74 -7.57 5.37 1.06
N GLY A 75 -8.38 6.36 1.46
CA GLY A 75 -9.66 6.16 2.15
C GLY A 75 -9.56 5.77 3.62
N GLN A 76 -8.36 5.62 4.16
CA GLN A 76 -8.15 5.29 5.58
C GLN A 76 -8.25 6.54 6.47
N GLN A 77 -8.54 6.33 7.75
CA GLN A 77 -8.44 7.39 8.76
C GLN A 77 -7.00 7.93 8.85
N PRO A 78 -6.79 9.17 9.31
CA PRO A 78 -5.46 9.79 9.38
C PRO A 78 -4.40 8.94 10.09
N GLU A 79 -4.77 8.26 11.18
CA GLU A 79 -3.89 7.42 12.01
C GLU A 79 -3.55 6.08 11.34
N ALA A 80 -4.35 5.66 10.37
CA ALA A 80 -4.20 4.40 9.63
C ALA A 80 -3.85 4.63 8.16
N CYS A 81 -3.41 5.84 7.79
CA CYS A 81 -3.05 6.15 6.41
C CYS A 81 -1.98 5.18 5.92
N ILE A 82 -2.20 4.56 4.75
CA ILE A 82 -1.26 3.58 4.18
C ILE A 82 0.17 4.15 4.07
N SER A 83 0.33 5.45 3.81
CA SER A 83 1.64 6.10 3.67
C SER A 83 2.46 6.17 4.97
N ILE A 84 1.83 6.01 6.14
CA ILE A 84 2.49 6.08 7.46
C ILE A 84 2.62 4.71 8.13
N LEU A 85 1.99 3.67 7.59
CA LEU A 85 2.06 2.32 8.16
C LEU A 85 3.50 1.78 8.14
N PRO A 86 3.93 1.01 9.16
CA PRO A 86 5.25 0.37 9.18
C PRO A 86 5.52 -0.50 7.95
N HIS A 87 4.48 -1.15 7.42
CA HIS A 87 4.56 -1.96 6.21
C HIS A 87 4.94 -1.17 4.95
N MET A 88 4.54 0.11 4.88
CA MET A 88 5.00 1.00 3.81
C MET A 88 6.52 1.13 3.86
N ALA A 89 7.08 1.36 5.05
CA ALA A 89 8.52 1.44 5.22
C ALA A 89 9.21 0.11 4.87
N ALA A 90 8.70 -1.02 5.38
CA ALA A 90 9.32 -2.34 5.23
C ALA A 90 9.24 -2.92 3.81
N TYR A 91 8.12 -2.71 3.11
CA TYR A 91 7.87 -3.34 1.82
C TYR A 91 8.07 -2.42 0.62
N ILE A 92 7.84 -1.12 0.78
CA ILE A 92 7.76 -0.19 -0.35
C ILE A 92 8.92 0.81 -0.38
N LEU A 93 9.52 1.13 0.76
CA LEU A 93 10.55 2.17 0.86
C LEU A 93 11.98 1.64 1.13
N GLN A 94 12.13 0.38 1.54
CA GLN A 94 13.47 -0.21 1.72
C GLN A 94 14.13 -0.51 0.36
N GLU A 95 15.24 0.19 0.08
CA GLU A 95 15.97 0.05 -1.18
C GLU A 95 16.44 -1.40 -1.45
N GLY A 96 16.97 -2.08 -0.44
CA GLY A 96 17.41 -3.48 -0.58
C GLY A 96 16.29 -4.42 -0.99
N HIS A 97 15.09 -4.23 -0.44
CA HIS A 97 13.89 -4.98 -0.82
C HIS A 97 13.51 -4.67 -2.27
N LEU A 98 13.40 -3.39 -2.65
CA LEU A 98 13.03 -3.02 -4.02
C LEU A 98 14.01 -3.55 -5.05
N ARG A 99 15.31 -3.57 -4.74
CA ARG A 99 16.36 -4.16 -5.59
C ARG A 99 16.15 -5.67 -5.75
N LEU A 100 15.93 -6.40 -4.65
CA LEU A 100 15.65 -7.83 -4.70
C LEU A 100 14.39 -8.14 -5.51
N ALA A 101 13.29 -7.43 -5.24
CA ALA A 101 12.04 -7.57 -5.98
C ALA A 101 12.25 -7.30 -7.47
N SER A 102 12.99 -6.24 -7.83
CA SER A 102 13.27 -5.91 -9.23
C SER A 102 14.04 -7.00 -9.96
N ARG A 103 15.05 -7.60 -9.32
CA ARG A 103 15.79 -8.75 -9.88
C ARG A 103 14.91 -9.96 -10.13
N ILE A 104 14.13 -10.37 -9.12
CA ILE A 104 13.17 -11.47 -9.26
C ILE A 104 12.22 -11.21 -10.44
N TRP A 105 11.75 -9.96 -10.59
CA TRP A 105 10.89 -9.58 -11.71
C TRP A 105 11.57 -9.55 -13.08
N ASN A 106 12.86 -9.26 -13.14
CA ASN A 106 13.64 -9.28 -14.36
C ASN A 106 13.94 -10.73 -14.78
N ASP A 107 14.36 -11.56 -13.83
CA ASP A 107 14.61 -13.00 -14.01
C ASP A 107 13.37 -13.71 -14.57
N VAL A 108 12.20 -13.49 -13.95
CA VAL A 108 10.92 -14.06 -14.42
C VAL A 108 10.54 -13.58 -15.82
N ARG A 109 10.99 -12.39 -16.23
CA ARG A 109 10.74 -11.84 -17.57
C ARG A 109 11.83 -12.15 -18.58
N GLY A 110 12.90 -12.83 -18.18
CA GLY A 110 14.08 -13.06 -19.02
C GLY A 110 14.74 -11.75 -19.48
N LEU A 111 14.68 -10.70 -18.66
CA LEU A 111 15.39 -9.45 -18.93
C LEU A 111 16.79 -9.55 -18.33
N ASP A 112 17.82 -9.30 -19.14
CA ASP A 112 19.21 -9.31 -18.66
C ASP A 112 19.41 -8.28 -17.55
N ASP A 113 19.83 -8.76 -16.37
CA ASP A 113 20.30 -7.90 -15.31
C ASP A 113 21.63 -7.29 -15.75
N LEU A 114 21.64 -5.99 -16.09
CA LEU A 114 22.89 -5.27 -16.34
C LEU A 114 23.68 -5.21 -15.03
N PRO A 115 24.83 -5.88 -14.90
CA PRO A 115 25.62 -5.81 -13.69
C PRO A 115 26.16 -4.39 -13.52
N ASN A 116 26.08 -3.84 -12.31
CA ASN A 116 26.70 -2.59 -11.86
C ASN A 116 26.04 -1.24 -12.19
N ARG A 117 24.82 -1.16 -12.74
CA ARG A 117 24.10 0.11 -12.69
C ARG A 117 23.55 0.31 -11.28
N ARG A 118 24.06 1.31 -10.52
CA ARG A 118 23.32 1.79 -9.34
C ARG A 118 21.93 2.19 -9.83
N GLU A 119 20.91 1.54 -9.30
CA GLU A 119 19.52 1.79 -9.64
C GLU A 119 19.24 3.28 -9.34
N SER A 120 18.88 4.04 -10.36
CA SER A 120 18.55 5.45 -10.21
C SER A 120 17.33 5.62 -9.31
N SER A 121 17.17 6.78 -8.65
CA SER A 121 15.95 7.08 -7.89
C SER A 121 14.69 6.89 -8.74
N LYS A 122 14.75 7.17 -10.04
CA LYS A 122 13.66 6.89 -10.98
C LYS A 122 13.30 5.40 -11.00
N GLN A 123 14.28 4.53 -11.14
CA GLN A 123 14.06 3.09 -11.18
C GLN A 123 13.54 2.54 -9.84
N LEU A 124 14.10 2.97 -8.70
CA LEU A 124 13.58 2.61 -7.37
C LEU A 124 12.13 3.06 -7.16
N ARG A 125 11.80 4.28 -7.61
CA ARG A 125 10.43 4.80 -7.60
C ARG A 125 9.47 3.93 -8.42
N HIS A 126 9.87 3.51 -9.62
CA HIS A 126 9.09 2.58 -10.44
C HIS A 126 8.94 1.20 -9.79
N ALA A 127 9.99 0.67 -9.16
CA ALA A 127 9.93 -0.57 -8.40
C ALA A 127 8.95 -0.45 -7.23
N ALA A 128 9.00 0.65 -6.47
CA ALA A 128 8.09 0.93 -5.36
C ALA A 128 6.63 1.01 -5.81
N TYR A 129 6.34 1.70 -6.93
CA TYR A 129 4.98 1.72 -7.48
C TYR A 129 4.47 0.33 -7.84
N ARG A 130 5.30 -0.49 -8.50
CA ARG A 130 4.93 -1.86 -8.85
C ARG A 130 4.75 -2.75 -7.61
N GLN A 131 5.64 -2.62 -6.63
CA GLN A 131 5.58 -3.37 -5.38
C GLN A 131 4.33 -3.02 -4.57
N TYR A 132 3.96 -1.74 -4.52
CA TYR A 132 2.71 -1.30 -3.88
C TYR A 132 1.50 -1.93 -4.56
N VAL A 133 1.46 -1.90 -5.89
CA VAL A 133 0.35 -2.48 -6.65
C VAL A 133 0.24 -3.99 -6.40
N MET A 134 1.37 -4.70 -6.42
CA MET A 134 1.42 -6.14 -6.11
C MET A 134 0.92 -6.41 -4.69
N TRP A 135 1.35 -5.60 -3.71
CA TRP A 135 0.98 -5.75 -2.32
C TRP A 135 -0.51 -5.46 -2.05
N GLN A 136 -1.09 -4.46 -2.70
CA GLN A 136 -2.48 -4.06 -2.45
C GLN A 136 -3.51 -4.79 -3.30
N TYR A 137 -3.14 -5.16 -4.54
CA TYR A 137 -4.10 -5.64 -5.53
C TYR A 137 -3.73 -7.03 -6.08
N GLY A 138 -2.60 -7.59 -5.67
CA GLY A 138 -2.10 -8.82 -6.28
C GLY A 138 -1.77 -8.64 -7.77
N ALA A 139 -1.81 -9.73 -8.52
CA ALA A 139 -1.46 -9.74 -9.94
C ALA A 139 -2.63 -9.19 -10.79
N LEU A 140 -2.44 -8.02 -11.39
CA LEU A 140 -3.49 -7.40 -12.22
C LEU A 140 -3.63 -8.00 -13.63
N GLY A 141 -2.62 -8.71 -14.14
CA GLY A 141 -2.57 -9.13 -15.54
C GLY A 141 -2.08 -8.05 -16.50
N ARG A 142 -1.92 -8.39 -17.79
CA ARG A 142 -1.36 -7.49 -18.81
C ARG A 142 -2.37 -6.41 -19.18
N GLY A 143 -1.92 -5.16 -19.27
CA GLY A 143 -2.74 -4.02 -19.70
C GLY A 143 -3.56 -3.39 -18.56
N ASN A 144 -3.89 -4.14 -17.53
CA ASN A 144 -4.62 -3.63 -16.37
C ASN A 144 -3.73 -2.76 -15.50
N ARG A 145 -4.18 -1.52 -15.26
CA ARG A 145 -3.47 -0.54 -14.45
C ARG A 145 -4.42 0.08 -13.45
N VAL A 146 -3.90 0.41 -12.28
CA VAL A 146 -4.62 1.04 -11.18
C VAL A 146 -3.92 2.31 -10.76
N VAL A 147 -4.71 3.31 -10.36
CA VAL A 147 -4.19 4.54 -9.76
C VAL A 147 -3.79 4.28 -8.31
N ILE A 148 -2.53 4.57 -8.00
CA ILE A 148 -1.99 4.56 -6.64
C ILE A 148 -2.44 5.85 -5.93
N PRO A 149 -2.93 5.78 -4.67
CA PRO A 149 -3.34 6.97 -3.92
C PRO A 149 -2.25 8.03 -3.79
N SER A 150 -2.65 9.30 -3.79
CA SER A 150 -1.76 10.46 -3.68
C SER A 150 -0.83 10.38 -2.46
N CYS A 151 -1.35 10.04 -1.28
CA CYS A 151 -0.53 9.90 -0.06
C CYS A 151 0.61 8.89 -0.22
N VAL A 152 0.37 7.78 -0.94
CA VAL A 152 1.38 6.75 -1.23
C VAL A 152 2.36 7.24 -2.30
N VAL A 153 1.86 7.85 -3.39
CA VAL A 153 2.69 8.38 -4.47
C VAL A 153 3.68 9.41 -3.93
N TRP A 154 3.21 10.37 -3.13
CA TRP A 154 4.06 11.40 -2.53
C TRP A 154 5.06 10.82 -1.55
N ARG A 155 4.65 9.85 -0.72
CA ARG A 155 5.57 9.15 0.18
C ARG A 155 6.73 8.46 -0.57
N ILE A 156 6.43 7.83 -1.70
CA ILE A 156 7.44 7.20 -2.57
C ILE A 156 8.33 8.26 -3.22
N ARG A 157 7.76 9.37 -3.71
CA ARG A 157 8.51 10.47 -4.34
C ARG A 157 9.44 11.17 -3.35
N ASP A 158 9.03 11.33 -2.10
CA ASP A 158 9.87 11.90 -1.05
C ASP A 158 11.08 10.99 -0.75
N CYS A 159 10.88 9.66 -0.76
CA CYS A 159 11.94 8.68 -0.53
C CYS A 159 12.89 8.54 -1.74
N PHE A 160 12.36 8.63 -2.97
CA PHE A 160 13.10 8.47 -4.21
C PHE A 160 12.85 9.65 -5.17
N PRO A 161 13.39 10.84 -4.83
CA PRO A 161 13.06 12.08 -5.50
C PRO A 161 13.55 12.11 -6.95
N ASP A 162 12.90 12.95 -7.74
CA ASP A 162 13.46 13.46 -8.99
C ASP A 162 14.03 14.85 -8.68
N LEU A 163 15.32 15.08 -8.94
CA LEU A 163 15.96 16.36 -8.57
C LEU A 163 15.35 17.56 -9.33
N LEU A 164 14.74 17.31 -10.49
CA LEU A 164 14.06 18.33 -11.28
C LEU A 164 12.53 18.32 -11.07
N GLY A 165 12.01 17.43 -10.22
CA GLY A 165 10.57 17.30 -9.98
C GLY A 165 9.76 16.80 -11.18
N HIS A 166 10.42 16.24 -12.21
CA HIS A 166 9.74 15.78 -13.41
C HIS A 166 9.17 14.36 -13.21
N TYR A 167 7.84 14.28 -13.08
CA TYR A 167 7.11 13.03 -12.97
C TYR A 167 6.11 12.91 -14.13
N THR A 168 6.17 11.80 -14.87
CA THR A 168 5.24 11.54 -15.99
C THR A 168 3.79 11.34 -15.55
N GLY A 169 3.58 10.92 -14.29
CA GLY A 169 2.25 10.60 -13.77
C GLY A 169 1.70 9.26 -14.24
N TYR A 170 0.40 9.05 -14.00
CA TYR A 170 -0.32 7.84 -14.37
C TYR A 170 -0.54 7.74 -15.88
N ILE A 171 -0.12 6.62 -16.47
CA ILE A 171 -0.38 6.29 -17.87
C ILE A 171 -1.38 5.13 -17.90
N PRO A 172 -2.59 5.32 -18.46
CA PRO A 172 -3.61 4.29 -18.52
C PRO A 172 -3.15 3.08 -19.35
N GLY A 173 -3.78 1.93 -19.09
CA GLY A 173 -3.58 0.74 -19.92
C GLY A 173 -4.09 0.99 -21.34
N ARG A 174 -3.47 0.36 -22.35
CA ARG A 174 -4.12 0.29 -23.67
C ARG A 174 -5.33 -0.60 -23.52
N VAL A 175 -6.52 -0.04 -23.72
CA VAL A 175 -7.73 -0.82 -24.01
C VAL A 175 -7.46 -1.54 -25.33
N GLN A 176 -7.46 -2.88 -25.31
CA GLN A 176 -7.41 -3.68 -26.52
C GLN A 176 -8.82 -3.88 -27.06
#